data_AF-A0A7S0A0R7-F1
#
_entry.id   AF-A0A7S0A0R7-F1
#
_cell.length_a   1.000
_cell.length_b   1.000
_cell.length_c   1.000
_cell.angle_alpha   90.00
_cell.angle_beta   90.00
_cell.angle_gamma   90.00
#
_symmetry.space_group_name_H-M   'P 1'
#
loop_
_entity.id
_entity.type
_entity.pdbx_description
1 polymer ?
#
loop_
_entity_poly.entity_id
_entity_poly.type
_entity_poly.pdbx_seq_one_letter_code
_entity_poly.pdbx_strand_id
1 'polypeptide(L)'
;QACLPTRGREQDMPECTPMRWPGAFRPEDCGEEEERIEPEDGQAYTLRRLKEVFAGQYSEQDLEAYWRDAMRPVCHRRPMPIAEGPRLGPELEAPRAPQRPPASREVDYRERRFVPEEGGGSLTYRAFLERFRHEYPARELRAYWLDCCRPDDAEQRVDPKDGVAVTFTELEERLLPDFGRKYSAVYWRVFCKPTEGACVSNASNRNPERREDPADGQICTLQELCGKYRGRYNDCFLRSYWRQACAQR
;
A
#
# COMPACT_ATOMS: atom_id res chain seq x y z
N GLN A 1 63.49 19.15 -23.99
CA GLN A 1 63.04 17.88 -23.37
C GLN A 1 61.65 18.14 -22.82
N ALA A 2 60.61 17.67 -23.52
CA ALA A 2 59.21 17.89 -23.15
C ALA A 2 58.65 16.57 -22.60
N CYS A 3 58.15 16.61 -21.37
CA CYS A 3 57.51 15.49 -20.70
C CYS A 3 56.10 15.26 -21.28
N LEU A 4 55.83 14.05 -21.76
CA LEU A 4 54.49 13.60 -22.15
C LEU A 4 53.74 13.04 -20.92
N PRO A 5 52.43 13.29 -20.76
CA PRO A 5 51.64 12.67 -19.71
C PRO A 5 51.21 11.25 -20.11
N THR A 6 51.42 10.33 -19.16
CA THR A 6 51.04 8.91 -19.20
C THR A 6 49.52 8.74 -19.16
N ARG A 7 48.99 7.97 -20.13
CA ARG A 7 47.59 7.51 -20.16
C ARG A 7 47.29 6.63 -18.94
N GLY A 8 46.29 7.04 -18.17
CA GLY A 8 45.72 6.29 -17.07
C GLY A 8 45.02 5.03 -17.58
N ARG A 9 45.31 3.92 -16.91
CA ARG A 9 44.84 2.56 -17.14
C ARG A 9 43.40 2.46 -16.61
N GLU A 10 42.43 2.31 -17.52
CA GLU A 10 41.05 1.92 -17.23
C GLU A 10 41.09 0.59 -16.47
N GLN A 11 40.67 0.60 -15.21
CA GLN A 11 40.54 -0.60 -14.39
C GLN A 11 39.15 -1.18 -14.61
N ASP A 12 39.13 -2.47 -14.96
CA ASP A 12 37.99 -3.37 -15.01
C ASP A 12 36.97 -3.10 -13.90
N MET A 13 35.80 -2.66 -14.32
CA MET A 13 34.61 -2.54 -13.51
C MET A 13 33.89 -3.89 -13.57
N PRO A 14 33.76 -4.63 -12.45
CA PRO A 14 33.15 -5.96 -12.49
C PRO A 14 31.68 -5.87 -12.90
N GLU A 15 31.31 -6.66 -13.90
CA GLU A 15 29.94 -6.78 -14.39
C GLU A 15 28.99 -7.12 -13.23
N CYS A 16 28.03 -6.22 -12.96
CA CYS A 16 26.91 -6.48 -12.07
C CYS A 16 26.08 -7.65 -12.61
N THR A 17 26.34 -8.85 -12.08
CA THR A 17 25.45 -10.00 -12.31
C THR A 17 24.16 -9.75 -11.52
N PRO A 18 22.98 -9.64 -12.16
CA PRO A 18 21.74 -9.39 -11.45
C PRO A 18 21.47 -10.56 -10.49
N MET A 19 21.35 -10.25 -9.19
CA MET A 19 20.93 -11.21 -8.17
C MET A 19 19.60 -11.85 -8.58
N ARG A 20 19.62 -13.15 -8.85
CA ARG A 20 18.46 -13.97 -9.12
C ARG A 20 17.77 -14.28 -7.79
N TRP A 21 16.75 -13.50 -7.44
CA TRP A 21 15.97 -13.73 -6.22
C TRP A 21 15.15 -15.04 -6.33
N PRO A 22 15.28 -15.99 -5.39
CA PRO A 22 14.39 -17.13 -5.28
C PRO A 22 13.05 -16.65 -4.71
N GLY A 23 12.14 -16.24 -5.59
CA GLY A 23 10.84 -15.70 -5.20
C GLY A 23 10.19 -14.72 -6.17
N ALA A 24 10.84 -14.41 -7.30
CA ALA A 24 10.15 -13.75 -8.41
C ALA A 24 8.99 -14.66 -8.87
N PHE A 25 7.75 -14.23 -8.59
CA PHE A 25 6.55 -14.80 -9.16
C PHE A 25 6.77 -14.94 -10.67
N ARG A 26 6.86 -16.18 -11.14
CA ARG A 26 6.86 -16.43 -12.58
C ARG A 26 5.47 -16.00 -13.07
N PRO A 27 5.35 -15.17 -14.13
CA PRO A 27 4.07 -14.87 -14.77
C PRO A 27 3.33 -16.12 -15.26
N GLU A 28 4.01 -17.26 -15.23
CA GLU A 28 3.59 -18.57 -15.71
C GLU A 28 2.77 -19.37 -14.68
N ASP A 29 2.66 -18.91 -13.42
CA ASP A 29 2.04 -19.69 -12.32
C ASP A 29 0.58 -19.29 -11.97
N CYS A 30 -0.06 -18.49 -12.84
CA CYS A 30 -1.49 -18.22 -12.80
C CYS A 30 -2.17 -18.78 -14.07
N GLY A 31 -2.01 -20.08 -14.33
CA GLY A 31 -2.62 -20.79 -15.47
C GLY A 31 -4.15 -20.89 -15.44
N GLU A 32 -4.83 -20.00 -14.72
CA GLU A 32 -6.28 -19.84 -14.80
C GLU A 32 -6.54 -18.84 -15.94
N GLU A 33 -7.12 -19.33 -17.05
CA GLU A 33 -7.50 -18.51 -18.20
C GLU A 33 -8.30 -17.28 -17.72
N GLU A 34 -7.87 -16.07 -18.10
CA GLU A 34 -8.54 -14.82 -17.69
C GLU A 34 -10.03 -14.89 -18.05
N GLU A 35 -10.92 -14.71 -17.06
CA GLU A 35 -12.36 -14.61 -17.28
C GLU A 35 -12.79 -13.14 -17.38
N ARG A 36 -13.69 -12.84 -18.31
CA ARG A 36 -14.30 -11.52 -18.49
C ARG A 36 -15.81 -11.63 -18.59
N ILE A 37 -16.52 -10.63 -18.09
CA ILE A 37 -17.99 -10.51 -18.11
C ILE A 37 -18.41 -9.82 -19.41
N GLU A 38 -19.34 -10.44 -20.14
CA GLU A 38 -19.94 -9.89 -21.35
C GLU A 38 -21.04 -8.88 -20.98
N PRO A 39 -21.08 -7.69 -21.61
CA PRO A 39 -21.99 -6.61 -21.24
C PRO A 39 -23.48 -6.86 -21.56
N GLU A 40 -23.84 -7.67 -22.54
CA GLU A 40 -25.24 -7.95 -22.93
C GLU A 40 -25.92 -9.02 -22.06
N ASP A 41 -25.23 -10.11 -21.75
CA ASP A 41 -25.74 -11.28 -21.03
C ASP A 41 -25.30 -11.34 -19.55
N GLY A 42 -24.25 -10.60 -19.18
CA GLY A 42 -23.69 -10.55 -17.83
C GLY A 42 -22.97 -11.83 -17.40
N GLN A 43 -22.68 -12.76 -18.31
CA GLN A 43 -21.99 -14.02 -18.04
C GLN A 43 -20.47 -13.85 -18.16
N ALA A 44 -19.75 -14.64 -17.37
CA ALA A 44 -18.30 -14.75 -17.46
C ALA A 44 -17.91 -15.77 -18.55
N TYR A 45 -17.05 -15.34 -19.46
CA TYR A 45 -16.44 -16.18 -20.48
C TYR A 45 -14.93 -16.18 -20.30
N THR A 46 -14.27 -17.26 -20.72
CA THR A 46 -12.85 -17.25 -21.08
C THR A 46 -12.72 -16.90 -22.57
N LEU A 47 -11.59 -16.35 -23.00
CA LEU A 47 -11.39 -15.98 -24.42
C LEU A 47 -11.62 -17.18 -25.36
N ARG A 48 -11.17 -18.37 -24.93
CA ARG A 48 -11.39 -19.62 -25.64
C ARG A 48 -12.87 -19.96 -25.77
N ARG A 49 -13.64 -19.89 -24.67
CA ARG A 49 -15.08 -20.15 -24.68
C ARG A 49 -15.85 -19.11 -25.50
N LEU A 50 -15.44 -17.84 -25.45
CA LEU A 50 -16.02 -16.79 -26.30
C LEU A 50 -15.82 -17.12 -27.79
N LYS A 51 -14.59 -17.50 -28.18
CA LYS A 51 -14.28 -17.91 -29.56
C LYS A 51 -15.13 -19.10 -30.01
N GLU A 52 -15.41 -20.06 -29.14
CA GLU A 52 -16.25 -21.23 -29.45
C GLU A 52 -17.73 -20.86 -29.62
N VAL A 53 -18.30 -20.05 -28.71
CA VAL A 53 -19.73 -19.69 -28.72
C VAL A 53 -20.07 -18.79 -29.91
N PHE A 54 -19.16 -17.89 -30.27
CA PHE A 54 -19.35 -16.93 -31.36
C PHE A 54 -18.61 -17.33 -32.65
N ALA A 55 -18.12 -18.57 -32.73
CA ALA A 55 -17.49 -19.12 -33.90
C ALA A 55 -18.43 -19.03 -35.11
N GLY A 56 -17.94 -18.48 -36.22
CA GLY A 56 -18.69 -18.35 -37.47
C GLY A 56 -19.63 -17.15 -37.56
N GLN A 57 -19.83 -16.40 -36.46
CA GLN A 57 -20.54 -15.11 -36.50
C GLN A 57 -19.57 -13.93 -36.64
N TYR A 58 -18.38 -14.06 -36.05
CA TYR A 58 -17.34 -13.03 -36.06
C TYR A 58 -15.97 -13.64 -36.38
N SER A 59 -15.04 -12.81 -36.87
CA SER A 59 -13.66 -13.24 -37.07
C SER A 59 -12.94 -13.35 -35.71
N GLU A 60 -11.89 -14.19 -35.63
CA GLU A 60 -11.12 -14.31 -34.39
C GLU A 60 -10.50 -12.98 -33.93
N GLN A 61 -10.09 -12.12 -34.88
CA GLN A 61 -9.55 -10.81 -34.57
C GLN A 61 -10.60 -9.88 -33.96
N ASP A 62 -11.84 -9.90 -34.48
CA ASP A 62 -12.93 -9.11 -33.94
C ASP A 62 -13.29 -9.56 -32.52
N LEU A 63 -13.28 -10.89 -32.27
CA LEU A 63 -13.53 -11.44 -30.94
C LEU A 63 -12.43 -11.09 -29.95
N GLU A 64 -11.17 -11.05 -30.36
CA GLU A 64 -10.05 -10.61 -29.51
C GLU A 64 -10.08 -9.11 -29.22
N ALA A 65 -10.45 -8.29 -30.20
CA ALA A 65 -10.64 -6.86 -30.02
C ALA A 65 -11.82 -6.60 -29.06
N TYR A 66 -12.96 -7.25 -29.31
CA TYR A 66 -14.14 -7.17 -28.45
C TYR A 66 -13.85 -7.62 -27.02
N TRP A 67 -13.17 -8.76 -26.85
CA TRP A 67 -12.73 -9.25 -25.54
C TRP A 67 -11.90 -8.21 -24.78
N ARG A 68 -11.00 -7.52 -25.47
CA ARG A 68 -10.11 -6.51 -24.87
C ARG A 68 -10.84 -5.23 -24.49
N ASP A 69 -11.68 -4.74 -25.39
CA ASP A 69 -12.20 -3.37 -25.37
C ASP A 69 -13.60 -3.27 -24.76
N ALA A 70 -14.44 -4.30 -24.91
CA ALA A 70 -15.83 -4.29 -24.45
C ALA A 70 -16.08 -5.14 -23.19
N MET A 71 -15.38 -6.27 -23.02
CA MET A 71 -15.62 -7.17 -21.88
C MET A 71 -14.89 -6.73 -20.61
N ARG A 72 -15.55 -6.86 -19.46
CA ARG A 72 -15.01 -6.43 -18.16
C ARG A 72 -14.26 -7.56 -17.47
N PRO A 73 -12.98 -7.41 -17.06
CA PRO A 73 -12.26 -8.45 -16.36
C PRO A 73 -12.92 -8.85 -15.04
N VAL A 74 -13.05 -10.16 -14.81
CA VAL A 74 -13.50 -10.70 -13.53
C VAL A 74 -12.34 -10.61 -12.55
N CYS A 75 -12.48 -9.73 -11.56
CA CYS A 75 -11.57 -9.71 -10.42
C CYS A 75 -11.84 -10.95 -9.55
N HIS A 76 -11.20 -12.09 -9.86
CA HIS A 76 -11.16 -13.22 -8.94
C HIS A 76 -10.38 -12.81 -7.69
N ARG A 77 -11.09 -12.35 -6.66
CA ARG A 77 -10.60 -12.60 -5.31
C ARG A 77 -10.67 -14.10 -5.14
N ARG A 78 -9.54 -14.79 -5.32
CA ARG A 78 -9.37 -16.17 -4.81
C ARG A 78 -9.95 -16.17 -3.38
N PRO A 79 -11.05 -16.88 -3.12
CA PRO A 79 -11.33 -17.26 -1.74
C PRO A 79 -10.10 -18.05 -1.33
N MET A 80 -9.37 -17.57 -0.32
CA MET A 80 -8.28 -18.36 0.21
C MET A 80 -8.85 -19.74 0.53
N PRO A 81 -8.20 -20.84 0.09
CA PRO A 81 -8.64 -22.16 0.49
C PRO A 81 -8.68 -22.15 2.02
N ILE A 82 -9.89 -22.25 2.57
CA ILE A 82 -10.07 -22.59 3.96
C ILE A 82 -9.47 -23.98 4.02
N ALA A 83 -8.24 -24.08 4.50
CA ALA A 83 -7.54 -25.34 4.61
C ALA A 83 -8.46 -26.28 5.40
N GLU A 84 -9.03 -27.27 4.72
CA GLU A 84 -9.68 -28.40 5.38
C GLU A 84 -8.56 -29.12 6.13
N GLY A 85 -8.42 -28.77 7.41
CA GLY A 85 -7.43 -29.36 8.29
C GLY A 85 -7.60 -30.88 8.36
N PRO A 86 -6.52 -31.64 8.53
CA PRO A 86 -6.61 -33.08 8.71
C PRO A 86 -7.49 -33.39 9.92
N ARG A 87 -8.45 -34.30 9.74
CA ARG A 87 -9.22 -34.90 10.83
C ARG A 87 -8.25 -35.62 11.78
N LEU A 88 -7.81 -34.93 12.83
CA LEU A 88 -7.19 -35.55 14.00
C LEU A 88 -8.27 -35.88 15.02
N GLY A 89 -8.13 -37.05 15.64
CA GLY A 89 -9.14 -37.74 16.45
C GLY A 89 -9.52 -37.04 17.76
N PRO A 90 -10.35 -37.71 18.58
CA PRO A 90 -10.94 -37.11 19.75
C PRO A 90 -9.96 -37.19 20.92
N GLU A 91 -9.36 -36.07 21.29
CA GLU A 91 -8.80 -35.93 22.64
C GLU A 91 -9.13 -34.54 23.19
N LEU A 92 -9.77 -34.57 24.37
CA LEU A 92 -10.36 -33.43 25.05
C LEU A 92 -9.31 -32.38 25.43
N GLU A 93 -9.33 -31.23 24.76
CA GLU A 93 -8.90 -29.97 25.37
C GLU A 93 -9.94 -28.87 25.08
N ALA A 94 -10.21 -28.08 26.12
CA ALA A 94 -11.27 -27.08 26.18
C ALA A 94 -11.23 -26.06 25.02
N PRO A 95 -12.39 -25.59 24.53
CA PRO A 95 -12.44 -24.67 23.40
C PRO A 95 -11.79 -23.34 23.74
N ARG A 96 -10.63 -23.07 23.14
CA ARG A 96 -10.11 -21.70 22.99
C ARG A 96 -11.13 -20.92 22.16
N ALA A 97 -11.55 -19.77 22.69
CA ALA A 97 -12.49 -18.87 22.04
C ALA A 97 -12.10 -18.65 20.56
N PRO A 98 -13.06 -18.61 19.62
CA PRO A 98 -12.79 -18.38 18.21
C PRO A 98 -11.99 -17.09 18.06
N GLN A 99 -10.80 -17.19 17.47
CA GLN A 99 -10.02 -16.01 17.14
C GLN A 99 -10.87 -15.15 16.20
N ARG A 100 -11.11 -13.91 16.63
CA ARG A 100 -11.84 -12.91 15.86
C ARG A 100 -11.16 -12.80 14.48
N PRO A 101 -11.89 -12.90 13.35
CA PRO A 101 -11.27 -12.70 12.04
C PRO A 101 -10.52 -11.37 12.02
N PRO A 102 -9.35 -11.28 11.35
CA PRO A 102 -8.57 -10.05 11.31
C PRO A 102 -9.50 -8.91 10.90
N ALA A 103 -9.54 -7.87 11.74
CA ALA A 103 -10.46 -6.76 11.62
C ALA A 103 -10.54 -6.32 10.16
N SER A 104 -11.72 -6.46 9.55
CA SER A 104 -11.97 -6.05 8.17
C SER A 104 -11.47 -4.62 8.01
N ARG A 105 -10.38 -4.41 7.24
CA ARG A 105 -9.72 -3.12 6.98
C ARG A 105 -10.74 -1.98 6.96
N GLU A 106 -10.98 -1.29 8.07
CA GLU A 106 -12.02 -0.25 8.11
C GLU A 106 -11.62 0.88 7.18
N VAL A 107 -12.60 1.39 6.41
CA VAL A 107 -12.35 2.55 5.55
C VAL A 107 -12.52 3.77 6.42
N ASP A 108 -11.50 4.62 6.48
CA ASP A 108 -11.66 5.92 7.10
C ASP A 108 -12.53 6.81 6.20
N TYR A 109 -13.75 7.09 6.65
CA TYR A 109 -14.72 7.91 5.93
C TYR A 109 -14.27 9.35 5.72
N ARG A 110 -13.25 9.83 6.46
CA ARG A 110 -12.69 11.17 6.34
C ARG A 110 -11.46 11.25 5.42
N GLU A 111 -10.91 10.11 5.01
CA GLU A 111 -9.78 10.07 4.07
C GLU A 111 -10.19 10.70 2.74
N ARG A 112 -9.33 11.57 2.21
CA ARG A 112 -9.50 12.18 0.89
C ARG A 112 -8.63 11.45 -0.13
N ARG A 113 -9.22 11.13 -1.29
CA ARG A 113 -8.52 10.43 -2.36
C ARG A 113 -8.86 11.00 -3.73
N PHE A 114 -7.87 11.04 -4.61
CA PHE A 114 -8.01 11.40 -6.00
C PHE A 114 -8.64 10.25 -6.80
N VAL A 115 -9.69 10.56 -7.56
CA VAL A 115 -10.40 9.61 -8.43
C VAL A 115 -9.90 9.79 -9.87
N PRO A 116 -9.20 8.79 -10.46
CA PRO A 116 -8.54 8.95 -11.76
C PRO A 116 -9.45 9.37 -12.92
N GLU A 117 -10.69 8.90 -12.95
CA GLU A 117 -11.63 9.11 -14.08
C GLU A 117 -12.32 10.48 -14.08
N GLU A 118 -12.33 11.19 -12.95
CA GLU A 118 -13.09 12.44 -12.80
C GLU A 118 -12.29 13.70 -13.09
N GLY A 119 -10.99 13.59 -13.34
CA GLY A 119 -10.16 14.69 -13.84
C GLY A 119 -10.17 15.98 -13.01
N GLY A 120 -10.55 15.97 -11.73
CA GLY A 120 -10.82 17.25 -11.06
C GLY A 120 -10.92 17.33 -9.53
N GLY A 121 -10.57 16.31 -8.74
CA GLY A 121 -10.48 16.54 -7.29
C GLY A 121 -10.31 15.33 -6.39
N SER A 122 -9.86 15.58 -5.16
CA SER A 122 -9.89 14.61 -4.08
C SER A 122 -11.25 14.62 -3.39
N LEU A 123 -11.97 13.49 -3.49
CA LEU A 123 -13.25 13.26 -2.81
C LEU A 123 -13.00 12.63 -1.44
N THR A 124 -13.99 12.66 -0.55
CA THR A 124 -14.01 11.76 0.62
C THR A 124 -14.69 10.46 0.25
N TYR A 125 -14.44 9.36 0.99
CA TYR A 125 -15.11 8.09 0.69
C TYR A 125 -16.64 8.20 0.73
N ARG A 126 -17.16 9.04 1.64
CA ARG A 126 -18.59 9.32 1.71
C ARG A 126 -19.12 10.02 0.45
N ALA A 127 -18.44 11.08 0.00
CA ALA A 127 -18.84 11.80 -1.22
C ALA A 127 -18.72 10.89 -2.46
N PHE A 128 -17.68 10.06 -2.52
CA PHE A 128 -17.51 9.05 -3.57
C PHE A 128 -18.66 8.04 -3.56
N LEU A 129 -19.02 7.48 -2.40
CA LEU A 129 -20.16 6.56 -2.30
C LEU A 129 -21.47 7.22 -2.70
N GLU A 130 -21.77 8.43 -2.21
CA GLU A 130 -23.01 9.13 -2.57
C GLU A 130 -23.12 9.37 -4.09
N ARG A 131 -21.99 9.63 -4.75
CA ARG A 131 -21.93 9.83 -6.19
C ARG A 131 -22.16 8.54 -6.99
N PHE A 132 -21.48 7.45 -6.63
CA PHE A 132 -21.43 6.25 -7.46
C PHE A 132 -22.31 5.08 -6.97
N ARG A 133 -23.00 5.21 -5.83
CA ARG A 133 -23.85 4.13 -5.25
C ARG A 133 -25.01 3.68 -6.15
N HIS A 134 -25.42 4.51 -7.11
CA HIS A 134 -26.51 4.19 -8.02
C HIS A 134 -26.05 3.33 -9.20
N GLU A 135 -24.76 3.37 -9.53
CA GLU A 135 -24.17 2.66 -10.67
C GLU A 135 -23.46 1.38 -10.25
N TYR A 136 -22.91 1.35 -9.03
CA TYR A 136 -22.09 0.23 -8.55
C TYR A 136 -22.46 -0.20 -7.12
N PRO A 137 -22.35 -1.51 -6.81
CA PRO A 137 -22.59 -1.99 -5.46
C PRO A 137 -21.51 -1.49 -4.49
N ALA A 138 -21.89 -1.23 -3.24
CA ALA A 138 -21.01 -0.66 -2.22
C ALA A 138 -19.69 -1.45 -2.03
N ARG A 139 -19.71 -2.77 -2.22
CA ARG A 139 -18.53 -3.63 -2.13
C ARG A 139 -17.51 -3.32 -3.23
N GLU A 140 -17.96 -3.09 -4.46
CA GLU A 140 -17.08 -2.75 -5.59
C GLU A 140 -16.52 -1.35 -5.44
N LEU A 141 -17.37 -0.38 -5.05
CA LEU A 141 -16.93 0.99 -4.75
C LEU A 141 -15.86 1.02 -3.65
N ARG A 142 -16.02 0.19 -2.62
CA ARG A 142 -15.02 0.05 -1.56
C ARG A 142 -13.69 -0.51 -2.07
N ALA A 143 -13.73 -1.52 -2.93
CA ALA A 143 -12.53 -2.09 -3.51
C ALA A 143 -11.82 -1.06 -4.39
N TYR A 144 -12.57 -0.41 -5.30
CA TYR A 144 -12.06 0.66 -6.16
C TYR A 144 -11.45 1.80 -5.34
N TRP A 145 -12.11 2.24 -4.27
CA TRP A 145 -11.59 3.29 -3.39
C TRP A 145 -10.23 2.93 -2.78
N LEU A 146 -10.07 1.69 -2.33
CA LEU A 146 -8.87 1.25 -1.64
C LEU A 146 -7.71 0.91 -2.58
N ASP A 147 -8.03 0.46 -3.79
CA ASP A 147 -7.08 -0.12 -4.76
C ASP A 147 -6.73 0.84 -5.91
N CYS A 148 -7.67 1.69 -6.34
CA CYS A 148 -7.53 2.57 -7.50
C CYS A 148 -7.44 4.06 -7.14
N CYS A 149 -8.16 4.52 -6.10
CA CYS A 149 -8.09 5.92 -5.70
C CYS A 149 -6.79 6.22 -4.94
N ARG A 150 -6.04 7.21 -5.42
CA ARG A 150 -4.77 7.63 -4.82
C ARG A 150 -5.03 8.50 -3.60
N PRO A 151 -4.23 8.41 -2.53
CA PRO A 151 -4.24 9.44 -1.48
C PRO A 151 -4.11 10.84 -2.09
N ASP A 152 -4.64 11.85 -1.41
CA ASP A 152 -4.49 13.25 -1.85
C ASP A 152 -2.99 13.62 -1.93
N ASP A 153 -2.52 14.07 -3.09
CA ASP A 153 -1.10 14.43 -3.30
C ASP A 153 -0.69 15.65 -2.44
N ALA A 154 -1.65 16.44 -1.96
CA ALA A 154 -1.41 17.52 -1.01
C ALA A 154 -1.24 17.03 0.43
N GLU A 155 -1.62 15.79 0.74
CA GLU A 155 -1.40 15.20 2.07
C GLU A 155 0.10 14.93 2.25
N GLN A 156 0.68 15.54 3.28
CA GLN A 156 2.02 15.20 3.73
C GLN A 156 1.94 14.25 4.92
N ARG A 157 2.85 13.27 4.92
CA ARG A 157 3.04 12.34 6.03
C ARG A 157 4.52 12.16 6.33
N VAL A 158 4.82 11.91 7.59
CA VAL A 158 6.18 11.62 8.06
C VAL A 158 6.52 10.17 7.73
N ASP A 159 7.52 9.95 6.87
CA ASP A 159 8.07 8.63 6.57
C ASP A 159 8.83 8.11 7.81
N PRO A 160 8.48 6.95 8.38
CA PRO A 160 9.16 6.42 9.57
C PRO A 160 10.61 6.01 9.30
N LYS A 161 11.04 5.87 8.04
CA LYS A 161 12.41 5.49 7.69
C LYS A 161 13.42 6.62 7.97
N ASP A 162 13.04 7.87 7.70
CA ASP A 162 13.94 9.03 7.79
C ASP A 162 13.38 10.18 8.65
N GLY A 163 12.10 10.13 9.03
CA GLY A 163 11.43 11.17 9.79
C GLY A 163 11.08 12.42 8.97
N VAL A 164 11.17 12.36 7.64
CA VAL A 164 10.89 13.49 6.75
C VAL A 164 9.42 13.49 6.37
N ALA A 165 8.79 14.67 6.40
CA ALA A 165 7.46 14.86 5.83
C ALA A 165 7.57 14.81 4.30
N VAL A 166 6.92 13.83 3.69
CA VAL A 166 6.86 13.62 2.25
C VAL A 166 5.40 13.57 1.81
N THR A 167 5.13 13.93 0.57
CA THR A 167 3.86 13.69 -0.12
C THR A 167 3.80 12.25 -0.61
N PHE A 168 2.60 11.78 -0.98
CA PHE A 168 2.45 10.41 -1.50
C PHE A 168 3.24 10.22 -2.80
N THR A 169 3.28 11.24 -3.67
CA THR A 169 4.05 11.23 -4.92
C THR A 169 5.55 11.11 -4.66
N GLU A 170 6.11 11.91 -3.74
CA GLU A 170 7.53 11.85 -3.39
C GLU A 170 7.92 10.49 -2.77
N LEU A 171 7.05 9.94 -1.91
CA LEU A 171 7.25 8.60 -1.36
C LEU A 171 7.17 7.54 -2.47
N GLU A 172 6.20 7.66 -3.37
CA GLU A 172 6.02 6.74 -4.48
C GLU A 172 7.25 6.73 -5.38
N GLU A 173 7.76 7.88 -5.83
CA GLU A 173 8.98 7.96 -6.64
C GLU A 173 10.20 7.30 -5.97
N ARG A 174 10.30 7.42 -4.63
CA ARG A 174 11.37 6.78 -3.85
C ARG A 174 11.23 5.27 -3.73
N LEU A 175 10.00 4.73 -3.64
CA LEU A 175 9.73 3.31 -3.40
C LEU A 175 9.31 2.53 -4.64
N LEU A 176 8.95 3.20 -5.73
CA LEU A 176 8.44 2.60 -6.96
C LEU A 176 9.44 1.61 -7.59
N PRO A 177 10.75 1.92 -7.69
CA PRO A 177 11.71 1.00 -8.32
C PRO A 177 11.81 -0.35 -7.61
N ASP A 178 11.62 -0.37 -6.29
CA ASP A 178 11.84 -1.54 -5.46
C ASP A 178 10.56 -2.33 -5.18
N PHE A 179 9.43 -1.64 -4.97
CA PHE A 179 8.23 -2.27 -4.39
C PHE A 179 6.94 -2.11 -5.20
N GLY A 180 6.92 -1.21 -6.19
CA GLY A 180 5.74 -0.91 -6.99
C GLY A 180 4.63 -0.15 -6.24
N ARG A 181 3.71 0.45 -7.02
CA ARG A 181 2.65 1.37 -6.56
C ARG A 181 1.75 0.80 -5.45
N LYS A 182 1.33 -0.47 -5.58
CA LYS A 182 0.43 -1.11 -4.59
C LYS A 182 1.06 -1.17 -3.21
N TYR A 183 2.36 -1.47 -3.13
CA TYR A 183 3.08 -1.50 -1.86
C TYR A 183 3.22 -0.09 -1.29
N SER A 184 3.61 0.90 -2.10
CA SER A 184 3.76 2.30 -1.65
C SER A 184 2.47 2.84 -1.03
N ALA A 185 1.31 2.53 -1.62
CA ALA A 185 0.00 2.90 -1.06
C ALA A 185 -0.32 2.24 0.28
N VAL A 186 0.11 0.99 0.49
CA VAL A 186 -0.02 0.34 1.80
C VAL A 186 0.97 0.94 2.81
N TYR A 187 2.21 1.19 2.39
CA TYR A 187 3.24 1.79 3.23
C TYR A 187 2.81 3.16 3.76
N TRP A 188 2.37 4.05 2.86
CA TRP A 188 1.83 5.37 3.18
C TRP A 188 0.71 5.35 4.21
N ARG A 189 -0.24 4.40 4.06
CA ARG A 189 -1.42 4.32 4.93
C ARG A 189 -1.11 3.78 6.30
N VAL A 190 -0.27 2.74 6.36
CA VAL A 190 -0.05 1.96 7.58
C VAL A 190 1.12 2.51 8.41
N PHE A 191 2.16 3.02 7.74
CA PHE A 191 3.43 3.36 8.39
C PHE A 191 3.70 4.86 8.42
N CYS A 192 3.34 5.61 7.38
CA CYS A 192 3.52 7.06 7.37
C CYS A 192 2.46 7.75 8.23
N LYS A 193 2.91 8.68 9.09
CA LYS A 193 2.02 9.39 10.01
C LYS A 193 1.60 10.73 9.42
N PRO A 194 0.31 11.08 9.43
CA PRO A 194 -0.14 12.43 9.07
C PRO A 194 0.66 13.50 9.81
N THR A 195 1.19 14.47 9.08
CA THR A 195 1.76 15.66 9.71
C THR A 195 0.59 16.42 10.33
N GLU A 196 0.53 16.52 11.66
CA GLU A 196 -0.61 17.09 12.42
C GLU A 196 -0.85 18.61 12.18
N GLY A 197 -0.39 19.18 11.07
CA GLY A 197 -0.40 20.62 10.78
C GLY A 197 -0.92 21.03 9.40
N ALA A 198 -1.47 20.12 8.59
CA ALA A 198 -2.01 20.49 7.27
C ALA A 198 -3.45 21.04 7.31
N CYS A 199 -4.09 21.15 8.49
CA CYS A 199 -5.21 22.09 8.65
C CYS A 199 -4.64 23.49 8.88
N VAL A 200 -4.99 24.41 7.99
CA VAL A 200 -4.67 25.83 8.06
C VAL A 200 -5.34 26.43 9.31
N SER A 201 -4.76 26.28 10.51
CA SER A 201 -5.21 26.95 11.74
C SER A 201 -4.13 26.96 12.82
N ASN A 202 -3.42 28.10 12.94
CA ASN A 202 -2.80 28.64 14.17
C ASN A 202 -2.32 27.63 15.24
N ALA A 203 -1.11 27.08 15.05
CA ALA A 203 -0.35 26.49 16.14
C ALA A 203 0.47 27.57 16.88
N SER A 204 -0.22 28.42 17.64
CA SER A 204 0.43 29.28 18.64
C SER A 204 0.25 28.66 20.03
N ASN A 205 1.38 28.40 20.71
CA ASN A 205 1.49 28.14 22.15
C ASN A 205 0.90 26.84 22.72
N ARG A 206 1.44 25.68 22.34
CA ARG A 206 1.52 24.54 23.28
C ARG A 206 2.95 24.42 23.78
N ASN A 207 3.15 24.75 25.04
CA ASN A 207 4.41 24.58 25.74
C ASN A 207 4.78 23.07 25.66
N PRO A 208 5.96 22.69 25.13
CA PRO A 208 6.30 21.30 24.94
C PRO A 208 6.34 20.56 26.28
N GLU A 209 5.62 19.43 26.36
CA GLU A 209 5.56 18.59 27.56
C GLU A 209 6.98 18.18 27.99
N ARG A 210 7.33 18.49 29.23
CA ARG A 210 8.63 18.18 29.86
C ARG A 210 8.46 17.06 30.88
N ARG A 211 9.37 16.07 30.86
CA ARG A 211 9.36 14.91 31.76
C ARG A 211 10.77 14.61 32.27
N GLU A 212 10.85 13.98 33.43
CA GLU A 212 12.12 13.56 34.04
C GLU A 212 12.58 12.21 33.45
N ASP A 213 13.77 12.18 32.85
CA ASP A 213 14.39 10.97 32.32
C ASP A 213 14.93 10.12 33.47
N PRO A 214 14.45 8.88 33.69
CA PRO A 214 14.88 8.06 34.82
C PRO A 214 16.33 7.55 34.70
N ALA A 215 16.98 7.69 33.54
CA ALA A 215 18.38 7.30 33.38
C ALA A 215 19.36 8.27 34.08
N ASP A 216 19.01 9.55 34.19
CA ASP A 216 19.88 10.59 34.77
C ASP A 216 19.18 11.68 35.58
N GLY A 217 17.86 11.66 35.68
CA GLY A 217 17.05 12.66 36.38
C GLY A 217 16.88 13.98 35.62
N GLN A 218 17.27 14.05 34.34
CA GLN A 218 17.18 15.31 33.60
C GLN A 218 15.75 15.55 33.09
N ILE A 219 15.21 16.74 33.38
CA ILE A 219 13.94 17.19 32.79
C ILE A 219 14.18 17.61 31.34
N CYS A 220 13.69 16.81 30.41
CA CYS A 220 13.81 17.03 28.97
C CYS A 220 12.43 16.99 28.32
N THR A 221 12.34 17.44 27.07
CA THR A 221 11.23 17.23 26.14
C THR A 221 11.46 15.95 25.33
N LEU A 222 10.43 15.38 24.72
CA LEU A 222 10.58 14.20 23.86
C LEU A 222 11.61 14.44 22.73
N GLN A 223 11.67 15.66 22.19
CA GLN A 223 12.64 16.02 21.16
C GLN A 223 14.08 16.02 21.69
N GLU A 224 14.31 16.59 22.87
CA GLU A 224 15.62 16.57 23.54
C GLU A 224 16.04 15.13 23.90
N LEU A 225 15.11 14.30 24.38
CA LEU A 225 15.34 12.88 24.64
C LEU A 225 15.75 12.13 23.35
N CYS A 226 15.02 12.33 22.25
CA CYS A 226 15.37 11.73 20.96
C CYS A 226 16.76 12.18 20.49
N GLY A 227 17.13 13.45 20.70
CA GLY A 227 18.46 13.97 20.40
C GLY A 227 19.56 13.28 21.23
N LYS A 228 19.34 13.15 22.53
CA LYS A 228 20.29 12.53 23.49
C LYS A 228 20.57 11.06 23.17
N TYR A 229 19.56 10.32 22.75
CA TYR A 229 19.66 8.88 22.48
C TYR A 229 19.75 8.52 20.99
N ARG A 230 19.92 9.53 20.13
CA ARG A 230 20.01 9.34 18.68
C ARG A 230 21.14 8.38 18.33
N GLY A 231 20.82 7.40 17.48
CA GLY A 231 21.78 6.39 17.01
C GLY A 231 22.02 5.21 17.96
N ARG A 232 21.56 5.28 19.22
CA ARG A 232 21.58 4.12 20.13
C ARG A 232 20.27 3.35 20.14
N TYR A 233 19.16 4.06 19.92
CA TYR A 233 17.81 3.50 19.92
C TYR A 233 17.00 4.07 18.75
N ASN A 234 15.99 3.33 18.30
CA ASN A 234 15.06 3.81 17.28
C ASN A 234 13.97 4.72 17.89
N ASP A 235 13.43 5.63 17.07
CA ASP A 235 12.43 6.62 17.48
C ASP A 235 11.16 6.01 18.08
N CYS A 236 10.76 4.82 17.62
CA CYS A 236 9.59 4.12 18.14
C CYS A 236 9.81 3.68 19.59
N PHE A 237 10.98 3.11 19.87
CA PHE A 237 11.42 2.70 21.19
C PHE A 237 11.52 3.92 22.12
N LEU A 238 12.14 5.02 21.67
CA LEU A 238 12.27 6.23 22.48
C LEU A 238 10.93 6.87 22.83
N ARG A 239 9.95 6.85 21.90
CA ARG A 239 8.57 7.27 22.19
C ARG A 239 7.84 6.33 23.15
N SER A 240 8.15 5.04 23.14
CA SER A 240 7.62 4.08 24.10
C SER A 240 8.21 4.32 25.49
N TYR A 241 9.53 4.46 25.57
CA TYR A 241 10.28 4.78 26.77
C TYR A 241 9.80 6.08 27.42
N TRP A 242 9.68 7.16 26.64
CA TRP A 242 9.16 8.45 27.10
C TRP A 242 7.77 8.35 27.76
N ARG A 243 6.89 7.51 27.20
CA ARG A 243 5.53 7.34 27.73
C ARG A 243 5.48 6.49 28.99
N GLN A 244 6.35 5.48 29.09
CA GLN A 244 6.28 4.46 30.13
C GLN A 244 7.22 4.74 31.31
N ALA A 245 8.41 5.27 31.05
CA ALA A 245 9.48 5.40 32.02
C ALA A 245 9.68 6.85 32.49
N CYS A 246 9.47 7.86 31.62
CA CYS A 246 9.65 9.26 32.01
C CYS A 246 8.44 9.77 32.81
N ALA A 247 8.71 10.30 34.01
CA ALA A 247 7.70 10.83 34.91
C ALA A 247 7.28 12.26 34.51
N GLN A 248 5.98 12.52 34.51
CA GLN A 248 5.47 13.90 34.46
C GLN A 248 5.76 14.57 35.82
N ARG A 249 6.34 15.77 35.79
CA ARG A 249 6.44 16.64 36.97
C ARG A 249 5.40 17.73 36.90
#